data_AF-J4GP50-F1
#
_entry.id   AF-J4GP50-F1
#
_cell.length_a   1.000
_cell.length_b   1.000
_cell.length_c   1.000
_cell.angle_alpha   90.00
_cell.angle_beta   90.00
_cell.angle_gamma   90.00
#
_symmetry.space_group_name_H-M   'P 1'
#
loop_
_entity.id
_entity.type
_entity.pdbx_description
1 polymer ?
#
loop_
_entity_poly.entity_id
_entity_poly.type
_entity_poly.pdbx_seq_one_letter_code
_entity_poly.pdbx_strand_id
1 'polypeptide(L)'
;MSYGMSFASLLAAVLVLIPLPWHWRARNVPTLSIIAWLFIANVICGVNTIVWYHNVDIKLVVWCDITTKLDVGANIALPAACFCLCMHLERIASGRQVTTTFSDKRRRMWIDLAICVVVPMVYMALHYVVQGHLFDIVEDFGCRPEDYVSIPEFFLMWFTPILLCLGTFVFSGLAFIHFLRRRATFARHLANSSTALTPGRYFRLMTMALVEMFWALFIISCTLYFNYRDGLRPWISWANVHSNFSNINLFALIVIPPTLLQWTYFLWWTTPISGYLFFVFFAFGADAMKEYALFVAWFRRNVLHQKREAAFLPCPLHGPTNIRKRSVIPVILSNSQDSNLPSSLAEHKIRYPDSPGALSLTSTIPSYYEALVSCSALHEAPISPSSPTTSVITIPIPARLHDSSRPASRPYYAGTVQIV
;
A
#
# COMPACT_ATOMS: atom_id res chain seq x y z
N MET A 1 -16.68 8.33 -25.55
CA MET A 1 -16.51 8.56 -24.09
C MET A 1 -15.49 7.59 -23.47
N SER A 2 -15.23 6.43 -24.07
CA SER A 2 -14.39 5.36 -23.50
C SER A 2 -12.90 5.73 -23.35
N TYR A 3 -12.34 6.60 -24.21
CA TYR A 3 -10.97 7.11 -24.00
C TYR A 3 -10.80 7.89 -22.69
N GLY A 4 -11.85 8.62 -22.27
CA GLY A 4 -11.84 9.36 -21.00
C GLY A 4 -11.87 8.44 -19.79
N MET A 5 -12.57 7.31 -19.89
CA MET A 5 -12.61 6.28 -18.86
C MET A 5 -11.23 5.62 -18.70
N SER A 6 -10.68 5.05 -19.77
CA SER A 6 -9.36 4.40 -19.72
C SER A 6 -8.27 5.36 -19.19
N PHE A 7 -8.28 6.61 -19.67
CA PHE A 7 -7.33 7.63 -19.21
C PHE A 7 -7.50 7.93 -17.72
N ALA A 8 -8.73 8.14 -17.24
CA ALA A 8 -8.98 8.44 -15.84
C ALA A 8 -8.54 7.30 -14.91
N SER A 9 -8.81 6.05 -15.28
CA SER A 9 -8.39 4.90 -14.47
C SER A 9 -6.87 4.74 -14.43
N LEU A 10 -6.20 4.81 -15.59
CA LEU A 10 -4.74 4.70 -15.65
C LEU A 10 -4.03 5.88 -14.98
N LEU A 11 -4.60 7.09 -15.06
CA LEU A 11 -4.09 8.24 -14.34
C LEU A 11 -4.21 8.03 -12.83
N ALA A 12 -5.36 7.57 -12.33
CA ALA A 12 -5.53 7.23 -10.91
C ALA A 12 -4.53 6.16 -10.46
N ALA A 13 -4.28 5.11 -11.26
CA ALA A 13 -3.27 4.10 -10.98
C ALA A 13 -1.87 4.72 -10.78
N VAL A 14 -1.44 5.61 -11.67
CA VAL A 14 -0.14 6.29 -11.55
C VAL A 14 -0.09 7.22 -10.33
N LEU A 15 -1.16 7.97 -10.07
CA LEU A 15 -1.21 8.91 -8.95
C LEU A 15 -1.13 8.21 -7.60
N VAL A 16 -1.76 7.05 -7.44
CA VAL A 16 -1.73 6.25 -6.22
C VAL A 16 -0.33 5.72 -5.89
N LEU A 17 0.56 5.56 -6.88
CA LEU A 17 1.95 5.15 -6.65
C LEU A 17 2.85 6.28 -6.12
N ILE A 18 2.46 7.55 -6.25
CA ILE A 18 3.31 8.69 -5.86
C ILE A 18 3.71 8.62 -4.37
N PRO A 19 2.80 8.33 -3.41
CA PRO A 19 3.16 8.23 -1.99
C PRO A 19 3.91 6.94 -1.61
N LEU A 20 4.00 5.95 -2.52
CA LEU A 20 4.56 4.61 -2.23
C LEU A 20 5.95 4.65 -1.60
N PRO A 21 6.95 5.39 -2.11
CA PRO A 21 8.32 5.35 -1.58
C PRO A 21 8.40 5.81 -0.11
N TRP A 22 7.54 6.75 0.28
CA TRP A 22 7.54 7.33 1.62
C TRP A 22 6.88 6.41 2.63
N HIS A 23 5.75 5.81 2.24
CA HIS A 23 5.05 4.81 3.04
C HIS A 23 5.85 3.51 3.17
N TRP A 24 6.64 3.17 2.14
CA TRP A 24 7.59 2.05 2.17
C TRP A 24 8.66 2.26 3.24
N ARG A 25 9.29 3.45 3.26
CA ARG A 25 10.28 3.81 4.29
C ARG A 25 9.69 3.82 5.69
N ALA A 26 8.42 4.25 5.83
CA ALA A 26 7.69 4.24 7.09
C ALA A 26 7.24 2.83 7.56
N ARG A 27 7.33 1.81 6.68
CA ARG A 27 6.85 0.43 6.92
C ARG A 27 5.39 0.38 7.42
N ASN A 28 4.53 1.23 6.86
CA ASN A 28 3.10 1.24 7.16
C ASN A 28 2.39 0.24 6.23
N VAL A 29 2.30 -1.02 6.67
CA VAL A 29 1.71 -2.11 5.88
C VAL A 29 0.27 -1.82 5.44
N PRO A 30 -0.66 -1.36 6.31
CA PRO A 30 -2.02 -1.04 5.88
C PRO A 30 -2.08 -0.03 4.72
N THR A 31 -1.33 1.07 4.79
CA THR A 31 -1.33 2.06 3.70
C THR A 31 -0.68 1.53 2.43
N LEU A 32 0.38 0.71 2.54
CA LEU A 32 0.99 0.06 1.38
C LEU A 32 0.01 -0.91 0.70
N SER A 33 -0.81 -1.62 1.47
CA SER A 33 -1.85 -2.48 0.94
C SER A 33 -2.94 -1.68 0.21
N ILE A 34 -3.40 -0.55 0.76
CA ILE A 34 -4.36 0.35 0.07
C ILE A 34 -3.79 0.78 -1.28
N ILE A 35 -2.53 1.22 -1.33
CA ILE A 35 -1.84 1.62 -2.57
C ILE A 35 -1.83 0.48 -3.59
N ALA A 36 -1.44 -0.72 -3.15
CA ALA A 36 -1.34 -1.89 -4.03
C ALA A 36 -2.71 -2.28 -4.62
N TRP A 37 -3.75 -2.36 -3.79
CA TRP A 37 -5.09 -2.75 -4.23
C TRP A 37 -5.74 -1.69 -5.13
N LEU A 38 -5.64 -0.40 -4.79
CA LEU A 38 -6.13 0.69 -5.65
C LEU A 38 -5.38 0.72 -6.99
N PHE A 39 -4.06 0.48 -6.99
CA PHE A 39 -3.29 0.38 -8.23
C PHE A 39 -3.78 -0.77 -9.10
N ILE A 40 -3.93 -1.97 -8.52
CA ILE A 40 -4.40 -3.16 -9.24
C ILE A 40 -5.80 -2.91 -9.83
N ALA A 41 -6.77 -2.46 -9.02
CA ALA A 41 -8.14 -2.20 -9.46
C ALA A 41 -8.20 -1.18 -10.61
N ASN A 42 -7.43 -0.09 -10.51
CA ASN A 42 -7.39 0.95 -11.55
C ASN A 42 -6.70 0.48 -12.83
N VAL A 43 -5.67 -0.39 -12.75
CA VAL A 43 -5.07 -1.01 -13.94
C VAL A 43 -6.06 -1.96 -14.60
N ILE A 44 -6.77 -2.77 -13.83
CA ILE A 44 -7.80 -3.69 -14.34
C ILE A 44 -8.87 -2.91 -15.09
N CYS A 45 -9.46 -1.89 -14.45
CA CYS A 45 -10.48 -1.04 -15.07
C CYS A 45 -9.99 -0.40 -16.38
N GLY A 46 -8.77 0.15 -16.40
CA GLY A 46 -8.21 0.80 -17.58
C GLY A 46 -7.88 -0.15 -18.73
N VAL A 47 -7.36 -1.34 -18.43
CA VAL A 47 -7.09 -2.36 -19.45
C VAL A 47 -8.40 -2.92 -20.01
N ASN A 48 -9.37 -3.19 -19.16
CA ASN A 48 -10.67 -3.71 -19.57
C ASN A 48 -11.38 -2.76 -20.55
N THR A 49 -11.40 -1.46 -20.27
CA THR A 49 -12.03 -0.47 -21.17
C THR A 49 -11.29 -0.30 -22.50
N ILE A 50 -9.97 -0.53 -22.54
CA ILE A 50 -9.19 -0.50 -23.78
C ILE A 50 -9.45 -1.74 -24.63
N VAL A 51 -9.43 -2.92 -24.01
CA VAL A 51 -9.51 -4.20 -24.70
C VAL A 51 -10.92 -4.43 -25.27
N TRP A 52 -11.97 -4.09 -24.53
CA TRP A 52 -13.37 -4.30 -24.93
C TRP A 52 -14.06 -3.05 -25.50
N TYR A 53 -13.26 -2.13 -26.07
CA TYR A 53 -13.79 -0.95 -26.76
C TYR A 53 -14.61 -1.34 -27.99
N HIS A 54 -15.91 -1.00 -28.01
CA HIS A 54 -16.87 -1.37 -29.08
C HIS A 54 -16.87 -2.87 -29.45
N ASN A 55 -16.58 -3.76 -28.51
CA ASN A 55 -16.63 -5.19 -28.76
C ASN A 55 -16.95 -5.99 -27.49
N VAL A 56 -17.52 -7.17 -27.69
CA VAL A 56 -17.83 -8.16 -26.64
C VAL A 56 -17.16 -9.51 -26.94
N ASP A 57 -16.10 -9.50 -27.75
CA ASP A 57 -15.46 -10.73 -28.18
C ASP A 57 -14.87 -11.47 -26.98
N ILE A 58 -15.05 -12.80 -26.96
CA ILE A 58 -14.42 -13.68 -25.97
C ILE A 58 -12.93 -13.78 -26.31
N LYS A 59 -12.15 -12.91 -25.69
CA LYS A 59 -10.69 -12.89 -25.78
C LYS A 59 -10.09 -12.74 -24.40
N LEU A 60 -8.83 -13.13 -24.23
CA LEU A 60 -8.11 -13.04 -22.95
C LEU A 60 -8.88 -13.69 -21.77
N VAL A 61 -9.41 -14.91 -21.95
CA VAL A 61 -10.20 -15.61 -20.91
C VAL A 61 -9.44 -15.72 -19.58
N VAL A 62 -8.13 -16.02 -19.63
CA VAL A 62 -7.28 -16.10 -18.42
C VAL A 62 -7.16 -14.75 -17.70
N TRP A 63 -7.13 -13.65 -18.45
CA TRP A 63 -7.14 -12.31 -17.85
C TRP A 63 -8.44 -12.07 -17.10
N CYS A 64 -9.59 -12.41 -17.70
CA CYS A 64 -10.89 -12.21 -17.07
C CYS A 64 -11.09 -13.06 -15.82
N ASP A 65 -10.64 -14.31 -15.84
CA ASP A 65 -10.71 -15.18 -14.66
C ASP A 65 -9.91 -14.60 -13.47
N ILE A 66 -8.71 -14.07 -13.74
CA ILE A 66 -7.86 -13.45 -12.71
C ILE A 66 -8.45 -12.11 -12.24
N THR A 67 -8.81 -11.24 -13.19
CA THR A 67 -9.20 -9.86 -12.88
C THR A 67 -10.54 -9.77 -12.18
N THR A 68 -11.52 -10.59 -12.55
CA THR A 68 -12.82 -10.62 -11.85
C THR A 68 -12.68 -11.08 -10.41
N LYS A 69 -11.77 -12.02 -10.13
CA LYS A 69 -11.44 -12.40 -8.74
C LYS A 69 -10.70 -11.27 -8.02
N LEU A 70 -9.76 -10.60 -8.67
CA LEU A 70 -9.05 -9.47 -8.06
C LEU A 70 -9.99 -8.30 -7.75
N ASP A 71 -10.98 -8.03 -8.61
CA ASP A 71 -12.01 -7.00 -8.37
C ASP A 71 -12.82 -7.36 -7.12
N VAL A 72 -13.28 -8.62 -7.00
CA VAL A 72 -13.95 -9.11 -5.79
C VAL A 72 -13.04 -9.01 -4.55
N GLY A 73 -11.75 -9.31 -4.69
CA GLY A 73 -10.77 -9.15 -3.61
C GLY A 73 -10.57 -7.69 -3.19
N ALA A 74 -10.56 -6.75 -4.14
CA ALA A 74 -10.40 -5.32 -3.87
C ALA A 74 -11.55 -4.75 -3.01
N ASN A 75 -12.78 -5.20 -3.28
CA ASN A 75 -13.99 -4.79 -2.54
C ASN A 75 -13.86 -4.99 -1.02
N ILE A 76 -13.20 -6.07 -0.57
CA ILE A 76 -12.96 -6.33 0.85
C ILE A 76 -11.59 -5.81 1.33
N ALA A 77 -10.60 -5.75 0.45
CA ALA A 77 -9.24 -5.38 0.80
C ALA A 77 -9.13 -3.92 1.24
N LEU A 78 -9.84 -3.01 0.58
CA LEU A 78 -9.86 -1.59 0.95
C LEU A 78 -10.43 -1.40 2.37
N PRO A 79 -11.65 -1.89 2.69
CA PRO A 79 -12.18 -1.87 4.06
C PRO A 79 -11.28 -2.55 5.10
N ALA A 80 -10.69 -3.70 4.77
CA ALA A 80 -9.78 -4.41 5.67
C ALA A 80 -8.52 -3.59 5.99
N ALA A 81 -7.92 -2.97 4.98
CA ALA A 81 -6.74 -2.16 5.15
C ALA A 81 -7.03 -0.85 5.91
N CYS A 82 -8.16 -0.19 5.64
CA CYS A 82 -8.63 0.98 6.39
C CYS A 82 -8.92 0.63 7.86
N PHE A 83 -9.55 -0.52 8.12
CA PHE A 83 -9.78 -1.03 9.47
C PHE A 83 -8.46 -1.24 10.23
N CYS A 84 -7.50 -1.93 9.62
CA CYS A 84 -6.17 -2.13 10.20
C CYS A 84 -5.45 -0.81 10.47
N LEU A 85 -5.54 0.14 9.53
CA LEU A 85 -4.95 1.47 9.69
C LEU A 85 -5.55 2.20 10.90
N CYS A 86 -6.88 2.26 11.03
CA CYS A 86 -7.53 2.94 12.15
C CYS A 86 -7.29 2.23 13.49
N MET A 87 -7.27 0.89 13.52
CA MET A 87 -6.88 0.11 14.70
C MET A 87 -5.44 0.43 15.13
N HIS A 88 -4.51 0.56 14.18
CA HIS A 88 -3.13 0.94 14.46
C HIS A 88 -3.04 2.36 15.04
N LEU A 89 -3.77 3.31 14.45
CA LEU A 89 -3.80 4.71 14.88
C LEU A 89 -4.43 4.86 16.27
N GLU A 90 -5.54 4.18 16.57
CA GLU A 90 -6.15 4.13 17.91
C GLU A 90 -5.15 3.67 18.95
N ARG A 91 -4.42 2.59 18.65
CA ARG A 91 -3.46 2.03 19.59
C ARG A 91 -2.32 3.00 19.89
N ILE A 92 -1.89 3.79 18.91
CA ILE A 92 -0.92 4.88 19.13
C ILE A 92 -1.55 5.95 20.03
N ALA A 93 -2.77 6.40 19.73
CA ALA A 93 -3.48 7.43 20.50
C ALA A 93 -3.74 7.05 21.96
N SER A 94 -4.04 5.77 22.23
CA SER A 94 -4.29 5.25 23.58
C SER A 94 -3.05 5.27 24.50
N GLY A 95 -1.85 5.54 23.97
CA GLY A 95 -0.61 5.59 24.74
C GLY A 95 -0.12 4.21 25.22
N ARG A 96 -0.72 3.11 24.75
CA ARG A 96 -0.33 1.72 25.10
C ARG A 96 1.06 1.30 24.56
N GLN A 97 1.83 2.22 23.96
CA GLN A 97 3.11 1.94 23.30
C GLN A 97 4.35 2.44 24.08
N VAL A 98 4.26 2.63 25.40
CA VAL A 98 5.38 3.20 26.20
C VAL A 98 6.66 2.34 26.12
N THR A 99 6.55 1.03 25.88
CA THR A 99 7.68 0.14 25.55
C THR A 99 7.29 -0.81 24.44
N THR A 100 7.68 -0.53 23.19
CA THR A 100 7.48 -1.47 22.07
C THR A 100 8.79 -2.18 21.76
N THR A 101 8.83 -3.50 21.94
CA THR A 101 10.01 -4.28 21.56
C THR A 101 10.00 -4.52 20.05
N PHE A 102 11.18 -4.75 19.45
CA PHE A 102 11.28 -5.13 18.03
C PHE A 102 10.41 -6.34 17.66
N SER A 103 10.27 -7.31 18.58
CA SER A 103 9.38 -8.46 18.43
C SER A 103 7.91 -8.05 18.28
N ASP A 104 7.43 -7.11 19.10
CA ASP A 104 6.05 -6.61 19.03
C ASP A 104 5.78 -5.91 17.70
N LYS A 105 6.75 -5.13 17.20
CA LYS A 105 6.64 -4.47 15.90
C LYS A 105 6.54 -5.49 14.76
N ARG A 106 7.34 -6.57 14.80
CA ARG A 106 7.30 -7.64 13.79
C ARG A 106 5.99 -8.41 13.84
N ARG A 107 5.52 -8.78 15.05
CA ARG A 107 4.23 -9.47 15.22
C ARG A 107 3.07 -8.65 14.66
N ARG A 108 3.07 -7.33 14.88
CA ARG A 108 2.05 -6.43 14.33
C ARG A 108 2.09 -6.37 12.82
N MET A 109 3.29 -6.23 12.24
CA MET A 109 3.46 -6.24 10.80
C MET A 109 2.89 -7.51 10.16
N TRP A 110 3.07 -8.68 10.79
CA TRP A 110 2.48 -9.93 10.32
C TRP A 110 0.96 -9.98 10.47
N ILE A 111 0.40 -9.43 11.54
CA ILE A 111 -1.06 -9.34 11.72
C ILE A 111 -1.66 -8.41 10.67
N ASP A 112 -1.05 -7.25 10.44
CA ASP A 112 -1.50 -6.30 9.43
C ASP A 112 -1.43 -6.93 8.02
N LEU A 113 -0.34 -7.65 7.72
CA LEU A 113 -0.22 -8.38 6.44
C LEU A 113 -1.26 -9.49 6.31
N ALA A 114 -1.52 -10.23 7.39
CA ALA A 114 -2.54 -11.28 7.39
C ALA A 114 -3.92 -10.70 7.09
N ILE A 115 -4.30 -9.59 7.73
CA ILE A 115 -5.62 -8.98 7.49
C ILE A 115 -5.68 -8.35 6.08
N CYS A 116 -4.64 -7.65 5.63
CA CYS A 116 -4.67 -6.95 4.34
C CYS A 116 -4.49 -7.87 3.12
N VAL A 117 -4.05 -9.11 3.29
CA VAL A 117 -3.78 -10.05 2.19
C VAL A 117 -4.57 -11.34 2.32
N VAL A 118 -4.52 -12.01 3.48
CA VAL A 118 -5.19 -13.31 3.65
C VAL A 118 -6.71 -13.16 3.65
N VAL A 119 -7.26 -12.10 4.25
CA VAL A 119 -8.72 -11.88 4.25
C VAL A 119 -9.25 -11.69 2.81
N PRO A 120 -8.66 -10.83 1.96
CA PRO A 120 -9.03 -10.77 0.54
C PRO A 120 -8.93 -12.11 -0.19
N MET A 121 -7.87 -12.88 0.03
CA MET A 121 -7.71 -14.18 -0.62
C MET A 121 -8.80 -15.19 -0.21
N VAL A 122 -9.15 -15.23 1.08
CA VAL A 122 -10.25 -16.08 1.59
C VAL A 122 -11.59 -15.61 1.01
N TYR A 123 -11.80 -14.29 0.94
CA TYR A 123 -13.02 -13.72 0.38
C TYR A 123 -13.19 -14.03 -1.11
N MET A 124 -12.10 -13.95 -1.89
CA MET A 124 -12.08 -14.37 -3.31
C MET A 124 -12.43 -15.85 -3.49
N ALA A 125 -12.01 -16.71 -2.56
CA ALA A 125 -12.38 -18.13 -2.55
C ALA A 125 -13.85 -18.34 -2.15
N LEU A 126 -14.34 -17.63 -1.14
CA LEU A 126 -15.74 -17.68 -0.69
C LEU A 126 -16.72 -17.21 -1.77
N HIS A 127 -16.30 -16.28 -2.63
CA HIS A 127 -17.11 -15.82 -3.77
C HIS A 127 -17.55 -16.97 -4.67
N TYR A 128 -16.77 -18.06 -4.77
CA TYR A 128 -17.16 -19.24 -5.55
C TYR A 128 -18.49 -19.87 -5.09
N VAL A 129 -18.86 -19.74 -3.80
CA VAL A 129 -20.13 -20.28 -3.27
C VAL A 129 -21.36 -19.61 -3.90
N VAL A 130 -21.21 -18.34 -4.26
CA VAL A 130 -22.29 -17.48 -4.76
C VAL A 130 -22.08 -17.06 -6.20
N GLN A 131 -21.11 -17.66 -6.88
CA GLN A 131 -20.81 -17.38 -8.28
C GLN A 131 -21.69 -18.26 -9.18
N GLY A 132 -22.53 -17.63 -10.01
CA GLY A 132 -23.43 -18.36 -10.92
C GLY A 132 -22.72 -18.95 -12.14
N HIS A 133 -21.84 -18.16 -12.76
CA HIS A 133 -21.04 -18.52 -13.92
C HIS A 133 -19.68 -17.80 -13.90
N LEU A 134 -18.80 -18.10 -14.85
CA LEU A 134 -17.41 -17.66 -14.84
C LEU A 134 -17.28 -16.13 -14.69
N PHE A 135 -17.76 -15.39 -15.66
CA PHE A 135 -17.77 -13.93 -15.66
C PHE A 135 -18.61 -13.42 -16.82
N ASP A 136 -18.93 -12.14 -16.77
CA ASP A 136 -19.62 -11.43 -17.85
C ASP A 136 -18.68 -10.49 -18.57
N ILE A 137 -18.88 -10.37 -19.88
CA ILE A 137 -18.20 -9.37 -20.72
C ILE A 137 -19.22 -8.31 -21.09
N VAL A 138 -18.95 -7.09 -20.67
CA VAL A 138 -19.80 -5.93 -20.99
C VAL A 138 -19.03 -5.03 -21.94
N GLU A 139 -19.66 -4.68 -23.06
CA GLU A 139 -19.10 -3.77 -24.05
C GLU A 139 -18.62 -2.47 -23.39
N ASP A 140 -17.45 -1.96 -23.79
CA ASP A 140 -16.75 -0.79 -23.24
C ASP A 140 -16.27 -0.89 -21.78
N PHE A 141 -16.78 -1.81 -20.96
CA PHE A 141 -16.36 -1.98 -19.56
C PHE A 141 -15.45 -3.20 -19.35
N GLY A 142 -15.52 -4.20 -20.24
CA GLY A 142 -14.77 -5.44 -20.19
C GLY A 142 -15.32 -6.48 -19.21
N CYS A 143 -14.43 -7.27 -18.63
CA CYS A 143 -14.77 -8.42 -17.80
C CYS A 143 -15.24 -8.03 -16.40
N ARG A 144 -16.33 -8.64 -15.94
CA ARG A 144 -17.01 -8.32 -14.68
C ARG A 144 -17.36 -9.60 -13.92
N PRO A 145 -17.22 -9.61 -12.57
CA PRO A 145 -17.64 -10.75 -11.77
C PRO A 145 -19.17 -10.90 -11.81
N GLU A 146 -19.63 -12.14 -11.78
CA GLU A 146 -21.05 -12.47 -11.61
C GLU A 146 -21.33 -12.88 -10.16
N ASP A 147 -22.35 -12.27 -9.58
CA ASP A 147 -22.87 -12.58 -8.25
C ASP A 147 -24.32 -13.12 -8.33
N TYR A 148 -24.55 -14.29 -7.76
CA TYR A 148 -25.89 -14.87 -7.64
C TYR A 148 -26.66 -14.21 -6.49
N VAL A 149 -27.44 -13.18 -6.83
CA VAL A 149 -28.25 -12.36 -5.90
C VAL A 149 -29.16 -13.23 -5.03
N SER A 150 -28.72 -13.49 -3.79
CA SER A 150 -29.33 -14.45 -2.88
C SER A 150 -28.97 -14.15 -1.43
N ILE A 151 -29.65 -14.79 -0.48
CA ILE A 151 -29.37 -14.58 0.96
C ILE A 151 -27.91 -14.92 1.33
N PRO A 152 -27.32 -16.04 0.87
CA PRO A 152 -25.91 -16.33 1.13
C PRO A 152 -24.95 -15.27 0.57
N GLU A 153 -25.26 -14.70 -0.60
CA GLU A 153 -24.46 -13.64 -1.22
C GLU A 153 -24.46 -12.37 -0.36
N PHE A 154 -25.60 -11.97 0.22
CA PHE A 154 -25.65 -10.90 1.21
C PHE A 154 -24.68 -11.11 2.39
N PHE A 155 -24.73 -12.27 3.03
CA PHE A 155 -23.92 -12.54 4.22
C PHE A 155 -22.43 -12.75 3.92
N LEU A 156 -22.10 -13.35 2.77
CA LEU A 156 -20.72 -13.63 2.42
C LEU A 156 -20.04 -12.40 1.82
N MET A 157 -20.70 -11.73 0.88
CA MET A 157 -20.11 -10.64 0.11
C MET A 157 -20.36 -9.26 0.74
N TRP A 158 -21.54 -8.98 1.29
CA TRP A 158 -21.86 -7.62 1.72
C TRP A 158 -21.68 -7.37 3.20
N PHE A 159 -22.06 -8.34 4.03
CA PHE A 159 -22.01 -8.19 5.49
C PHE A 159 -20.59 -7.96 6.00
N THR A 160 -19.60 -8.67 5.46
CA THR A 160 -18.21 -8.59 5.93
C THR A 160 -17.57 -7.22 5.63
N PRO A 161 -17.62 -6.66 4.40
CA PRO A 161 -17.17 -5.29 4.14
C PRO A 161 -17.86 -4.24 5.02
N ILE A 162 -19.19 -4.33 5.18
CA ILE A 162 -19.96 -3.40 6.04
C ILE A 162 -19.43 -3.44 7.47
N LEU A 163 -19.18 -4.62 8.02
CA LEU A 163 -18.63 -4.78 9.37
C LEU A 163 -17.25 -4.13 9.52
N LEU A 164 -16.38 -4.26 8.52
CA LEU A 164 -15.06 -3.62 8.52
C LEU A 164 -15.14 -2.10 8.39
N CYS A 165 -16.06 -1.58 7.58
CA CYS A 165 -16.34 -0.14 7.50
C CYS A 165 -16.80 0.38 8.87
N LEU A 166 -17.78 -0.27 9.51
CA LEU A 166 -18.27 0.10 10.84
C LEU A 166 -17.16 0.03 11.90
N GLY A 167 -16.34 -1.03 11.88
CA GLY A 167 -15.17 -1.16 12.74
C GLY A 167 -14.19 0.00 12.56
N THR A 168 -13.97 0.45 11.32
CA THR A 168 -13.11 1.59 11.01
C THR A 168 -13.64 2.87 11.65
N PHE A 169 -14.95 3.14 11.56
CA PHE A 169 -15.57 4.29 12.22
C PHE A 169 -15.43 4.24 13.75
N VAL A 170 -15.64 3.06 14.35
CA VAL A 170 -15.49 2.87 15.80
C VAL A 170 -14.06 3.15 16.25
N PHE A 171 -13.06 2.51 15.63
CA PHE A 171 -11.65 2.71 16.01
C PHE A 171 -11.19 4.14 15.74
N SER A 172 -11.61 4.74 14.63
CA SER A 172 -11.29 6.14 14.32
C SER A 172 -11.90 7.10 15.36
N GLY A 173 -13.15 6.88 15.76
CA GLY A 173 -13.80 7.66 16.82
C GLY A 173 -13.08 7.55 18.17
N LEU A 174 -12.72 6.33 18.57
CA LEU A 174 -11.93 6.09 19.80
C LEU A 174 -10.56 6.78 19.73
N ALA A 175 -9.87 6.64 18.61
CA ALA A 175 -8.58 7.27 18.36
C ALA A 175 -8.67 8.80 18.46
N PHE A 176 -9.74 9.39 17.92
CA PHE A 176 -10.00 10.82 17.99
C PHE A 176 -10.30 11.28 19.42
N ILE A 177 -11.12 10.53 20.18
CA ILE A 177 -11.40 10.82 21.59
C ILE A 177 -10.12 10.77 22.43
N HIS A 178 -9.29 9.74 22.24
CA HIS A 178 -8.00 9.61 22.93
C HIS A 178 -7.05 10.77 22.60
N PHE A 179 -7.02 11.19 21.33
CA PHE A 179 -6.27 12.36 20.90
C PHE A 179 -6.77 13.62 21.61
N LEU A 180 -8.07 13.91 21.59
CA LEU A 180 -8.62 15.13 22.18
C LEU A 180 -8.34 15.22 23.69
N ARG A 181 -8.47 14.10 24.40
CA ARG A 181 -8.21 14.01 25.84
C ARG A 181 -6.73 14.22 26.19
N ARG A 182 -5.79 13.90 25.29
CA ARG A 182 -4.34 13.90 25.58
C ARG A 182 -3.53 14.80 24.65
N ARG A 183 -4.16 15.74 23.94
CA ARG A 183 -3.57 16.49 22.82
C ARG A 183 -2.19 17.09 23.11
N ALA A 184 -1.99 17.65 24.31
CA ALA A 184 -0.73 18.30 24.69
C ALA A 184 0.40 17.28 24.92
N THR A 185 0.11 16.19 25.64
CA THR A 185 1.06 15.12 25.91
C THR A 185 1.32 14.29 24.67
N PHE A 186 0.29 14.05 23.84
CA PHE A 186 0.37 13.27 22.62
C PHE A 186 1.15 13.98 21.51
N ALA A 187 0.94 15.28 21.31
CA ALA A 187 1.74 16.07 20.38
C ALA A 187 3.22 16.05 20.76
N ARG A 188 3.54 16.17 22.06
CA ARG A 188 4.91 16.03 22.57
C ARG A 188 5.45 14.60 22.42
N HIS A 189 4.64 13.57 22.67
CA HIS A 189 5.06 12.18 22.48
C HIS A 189 5.33 11.85 21.03
N LEU A 190 4.50 12.28 20.08
CA LEU A 190 4.77 12.08 18.65
C LEU A 190 6.02 12.84 18.21
N ALA A 191 6.22 14.07 18.69
CA ALA A 191 7.40 14.87 18.35
C ALA A 191 8.71 14.32 18.95
N ASN A 192 8.66 13.76 20.16
CA ASN A 192 9.84 13.25 20.88
C ASN A 192 10.09 11.76 20.64
N SER A 193 9.07 11.00 20.25
CA SER A 193 9.25 9.60 19.86
C SER A 193 10.04 9.58 18.56
N SER A 194 11.04 8.71 18.46
CA SER A 194 11.78 8.43 17.22
C SER A 194 10.92 7.78 16.11
N THR A 195 9.60 7.95 16.20
CA THR A 195 8.61 7.43 15.28
C THR A 195 8.46 8.43 14.14
N ALA A 196 8.51 7.97 12.90
CA ALA A 196 8.36 8.80 11.70
C ALA A 196 6.94 9.39 11.49
N LEU A 197 6.14 9.50 12.55
CA LEU A 197 4.72 9.86 12.49
C LEU A 197 4.50 11.27 13.08
N THR A 198 4.31 12.26 12.20
CA THR A 198 3.94 13.63 12.61
C THR A 198 2.43 13.71 12.91
N PRO A 199 1.97 14.63 13.78
CA PRO A 199 0.55 14.83 14.03
C PRO A 199 -0.26 15.12 12.75
N GLY A 200 0.30 15.91 11.81
CA GLY A 200 -0.35 16.17 10.52
C GLY A 200 -0.51 14.91 9.67
N ARG A 201 0.50 14.03 9.64
CA ARG A 201 0.42 12.73 8.94
C ARG A 201 -0.61 11.80 9.58
N TYR A 202 -0.68 11.79 10.91
CA TYR A 202 -1.65 11.01 11.66
C TYR A 202 -3.09 11.38 11.29
N PHE A 203 -3.43 12.68 11.33
CA PHE A 203 -4.79 13.12 11.01
C PHE A 203 -5.18 12.84 9.57
N ARG A 204 -4.25 13.04 8.65
CA ARG A 204 -4.47 12.81 7.23
C ARG A 204 -4.74 11.35 6.91
N LEU A 205 -4.01 10.42 7.54
CA LEU A 205 -4.27 8.99 7.45
C LEU A 205 -5.66 8.65 7.99
N MET A 206 -6.03 9.23 9.13
CA MET A 206 -7.34 9.00 9.76
C MET A 206 -8.49 9.53 8.91
N THR A 207 -8.41 10.79 8.47
CA THR A 207 -9.45 11.43 7.65
C THR A 207 -9.59 10.74 6.30
N MET A 208 -8.48 10.34 5.68
CA MET A 208 -8.51 9.55 4.44
C MET A 208 -9.29 8.26 4.65
N ALA A 209 -8.95 7.47 5.67
CA ALA A 209 -9.65 6.23 5.96
C ALA A 209 -11.14 6.44 6.23
N LEU A 210 -11.51 7.50 6.96
CA LEU A 210 -12.92 7.84 7.20
C LEU A 210 -13.68 8.21 5.93
N VAL A 211 -13.07 9.02 5.05
CA VAL A 211 -13.69 9.44 3.80
C VAL A 211 -13.85 8.26 2.84
N GLU A 212 -12.82 7.42 2.71
CA GLU A 212 -12.88 6.17 1.95
C GLU A 212 -13.97 5.24 2.47
N MET A 213 -14.10 5.04 3.79
CA MET A 213 -15.15 4.18 4.33
C MET A 213 -16.55 4.76 4.20
N PHE A 214 -16.69 6.10 4.27
CA PHE A 214 -17.97 6.73 4.01
C PHE A 214 -18.38 6.58 2.54
N TRP A 215 -17.43 6.79 1.63
CA TRP A 215 -17.61 6.55 0.20
C TRP A 215 -17.98 5.09 -0.07
N ALA A 216 -17.22 4.13 0.46
CA ALA A 216 -17.51 2.70 0.32
C ALA A 216 -18.89 2.32 0.85
N LEU A 217 -19.29 2.79 2.05
CA LEU A 217 -20.63 2.52 2.59
C LEU A 217 -21.75 3.11 1.73
N PHE A 218 -21.54 4.31 1.18
CA PHE A 218 -22.49 4.92 0.26
C PHE A 218 -22.66 4.06 -1.01
N ILE A 219 -21.57 3.63 -1.63
CA ILE A 219 -21.60 2.76 -2.81
C ILE A 219 -22.24 1.41 -2.48
N ILE A 220 -21.85 0.76 -1.38
CA ILE A 220 -22.45 -0.49 -0.91
C ILE A 220 -23.98 -0.31 -0.74
N SER A 221 -24.42 0.75 -0.07
CA SER A 221 -25.85 1.00 0.18
C SER A 221 -26.65 1.15 -1.12
N CYS A 222 -26.14 1.93 -2.07
CA CYS A 222 -26.77 2.06 -3.38
C CYS A 222 -26.78 0.73 -4.13
N THR A 223 -25.69 -0.04 -4.07
CA THR A 223 -25.56 -1.32 -4.77
C THR A 223 -26.52 -2.37 -4.23
N LEU A 224 -26.65 -2.48 -2.90
CA LEU A 224 -27.66 -3.33 -2.27
C LEU A 224 -29.06 -2.96 -2.75
N TYR A 225 -29.40 -1.66 -2.79
CA TYR A 225 -30.69 -1.22 -3.30
C TYR A 225 -30.92 -1.67 -4.75
N PHE A 226 -29.95 -1.45 -5.65
CA PHE A 226 -30.10 -1.83 -7.06
C PHE A 226 -30.14 -3.36 -7.28
N ASN A 227 -29.40 -4.13 -6.49
CA ASN A 227 -29.36 -5.60 -6.61
C ASN A 227 -30.64 -6.26 -6.09
N TYR A 228 -31.18 -5.79 -4.97
CA TYR A 228 -32.28 -6.47 -4.28
C TYR A 228 -33.67 -5.89 -4.59
N ARG A 229 -33.78 -4.77 -5.33
CA ARG A 229 -35.09 -4.17 -5.68
C ARG A 229 -36.02 -5.11 -6.45
N ASP A 230 -35.45 -6.00 -7.26
CA ASP A 230 -36.20 -6.91 -8.13
C ASP A 230 -36.46 -8.29 -7.46
N GLY A 231 -36.08 -8.43 -6.19
CA GLY A 231 -36.27 -9.64 -5.39
C GLY A 231 -35.03 -10.52 -5.26
N LEU A 232 -35.08 -11.48 -4.34
CA LEU A 232 -34.02 -12.45 -4.07
C LEU A 232 -34.25 -13.74 -4.86
N ARG A 233 -33.18 -14.31 -5.44
CA ARG A 233 -33.24 -15.65 -6.03
C ARG A 233 -33.06 -16.70 -4.92
N PRO A 234 -33.85 -17.80 -4.92
CA PRO A 234 -33.69 -18.84 -3.91
C PRO A 234 -32.38 -19.61 -4.12
N TRP A 235 -31.55 -19.70 -3.08
CA TRP A 235 -30.38 -20.56 -3.09
C TRP A 235 -30.80 -21.98 -2.69
N ILE A 236 -31.06 -22.85 -3.69
CA ILE A 236 -31.66 -24.18 -3.48
C ILE A 236 -30.60 -25.25 -3.23
N SER A 237 -29.61 -25.35 -4.10
CA SER A 237 -28.53 -26.33 -4.01
C SER A 237 -27.31 -25.87 -4.79
N TRP A 238 -26.15 -26.44 -4.45
CA TRP A 238 -24.89 -26.18 -5.16
C TRP A 238 -25.02 -26.41 -6.67
N ALA A 239 -25.62 -27.54 -7.07
CA ALA A 239 -25.82 -27.90 -8.48
C ALA A 239 -26.76 -26.95 -9.22
N ASN A 240 -27.71 -26.31 -8.52
CA ASN A 240 -28.61 -25.34 -9.15
C ASN A 240 -27.88 -24.04 -9.49
N VAL A 241 -27.13 -23.49 -8.55
CA VAL A 241 -26.36 -22.25 -8.72
C VAL A 241 -25.27 -22.45 -9.79
N HIS A 242 -24.62 -23.61 -9.80
CA HIS A 242 -23.51 -23.94 -10.70
C HIS A 242 -23.93 -24.72 -11.97
N SER A 243 -25.23 -24.80 -12.27
CA SER A 243 -25.75 -25.61 -13.38
C SER A 243 -25.21 -25.24 -14.76
N ASN A 244 -24.66 -24.02 -14.90
CA ASN A 244 -24.15 -23.45 -16.14
C ASN A 244 -22.83 -22.69 -15.91
N PHE A 245 -22.00 -23.20 -15.00
CA PHE A 245 -20.86 -22.45 -14.48
C PHE A 245 -19.87 -21.99 -15.55
N SER A 246 -19.58 -22.82 -16.55
CA SER A 246 -18.59 -22.51 -17.61
C SER A 246 -19.08 -21.52 -18.67
N ASN A 247 -20.29 -20.97 -18.54
CA ASN A 247 -20.80 -19.99 -19.49
C ASN A 247 -20.17 -18.61 -19.26
N ILE A 248 -20.02 -17.87 -20.37
CA ILE A 248 -19.58 -16.47 -20.39
C ILE A 248 -20.70 -15.70 -21.07
N ASN A 249 -21.36 -14.78 -20.36
CA ASN A 249 -22.40 -13.97 -21.00
C ASN A 249 -21.80 -12.70 -21.59
N LEU A 250 -22.39 -12.28 -22.70
CA LEU A 250 -21.95 -11.13 -23.49
C LEU A 250 -23.05 -10.08 -23.50
N PHE A 251 -22.74 -8.87 -23.05
CA PHE A 251 -23.69 -7.77 -22.96
C PHE A 251 -23.20 -6.60 -23.82
N ALA A 252 -23.79 -6.47 -25.00
CA ALA A 252 -23.63 -5.28 -25.84
C ALA A 252 -24.42 -4.09 -25.25
N LEU A 253 -23.92 -2.88 -25.39
CA LEU A 253 -24.54 -1.68 -24.80
C LEU A 253 -26.00 -1.48 -25.25
N ILE A 254 -26.32 -1.89 -26.48
CA ILE A 254 -27.67 -1.75 -27.07
C ILE A 254 -28.73 -2.64 -26.40
N VAL A 255 -28.32 -3.75 -25.77
CA VAL A 255 -29.27 -4.66 -25.10
C VAL A 255 -29.48 -4.32 -23.63
N ILE A 256 -28.66 -3.43 -23.07
CA ILE A 256 -28.70 -3.06 -21.65
C ILE A 256 -29.74 -1.94 -21.46
N PRO A 257 -30.71 -2.10 -20.53
CA PRO A 257 -31.67 -1.05 -20.22
C PRO A 257 -30.97 0.26 -19.79
N PRO A 258 -31.46 1.45 -20.18
CA PRO A 258 -30.80 2.72 -19.88
C PRO A 258 -30.51 2.96 -18.39
N THR A 259 -31.41 2.53 -17.50
CA THR A 259 -31.25 2.65 -16.04
C THR A 259 -30.10 1.80 -15.52
N LEU A 260 -29.96 0.56 -16.01
CA LEU A 260 -28.86 -0.33 -15.65
C LEU A 260 -27.54 0.16 -16.24
N LEU A 261 -27.57 0.70 -17.46
CA LEU A 261 -26.39 1.26 -18.10
C LEU A 261 -25.85 2.47 -17.32
N GLN A 262 -26.72 3.41 -16.92
CA GLN A 262 -26.34 4.55 -16.08
C GLN A 262 -25.71 4.10 -14.76
N TRP A 263 -26.30 3.09 -14.12
CA TRP A 263 -25.77 2.50 -12.89
C TRP A 263 -24.40 1.84 -13.11
N THR A 264 -24.21 1.13 -14.23
CA THR A 264 -22.93 0.51 -14.61
C THR A 264 -21.84 1.56 -14.81
N TYR A 265 -22.16 2.68 -15.46
CA TYR A 265 -21.25 3.83 -15.58
C TYR A 265 -20.90 4.41 -14.20
N PHE A 266 -21.89 4.60 -13.32
CA PHE A 266 -21.66 5.10 -11.98
C PHE A 266 -20.71 4.20 -11.19
N LEU A 267 -20.96 2.88 -11.18
CA LEU A 267 -20.10 1.91 -10.51
C LEU A 267 -18.70 1.87 -11.10
N TRP A 268 -18.55 1.99 -12.42
CA TRP A 268 -17.22 2.03 -13.03
C TRP A 268 -16.37 3.22 -12.54
N TRP A 269 -17.00 4.39 -12.32
CA TRP A 269 -16.29 5.58 -11.81
C TRP A 269 -15.88 5.48 -10.34
N THR A 270 -16.38 4.51 -9.56
CA THR A 270 -16.05 4.38 -8.14
C THR A 270 -14.55 4.11 -7.92
N THR A 271 -13.97 3.15 -8.64
CA THR A 271 -12.54 2.79 -8.56
C THR A 271 -11.58 3.95 -8.85
N PRO A 272 -11.71 4.71 -9.95
CA PRO A 272 -10.86 5.88 -10.18
C PRO A 272 -11.12 6.98 -9.15
N ILE A 273 -12.36 7.20 -8.73
CA ILE A 273 -12.68 8.19 -7.67
C ILE A 273 -11.97 7.82 -6.36
N SER A 274 -11.99 6.56 -5.93
CA SER A 274 -11.27 6.09 -4.73
C SER A 274 -9.76 6.33 -4.87
N GLY A 275 -9.18 6.03 -6.05
CA GLY A 275 -7.78 6.35 -6.34
C GLY A 275 -7.45 7.85 -6.21
N TYR A 276 -8.34 8.72 -6.72
CA TYR A 276 -8.18 10.17 -6.61
C TYR A 276 -8.37 10.68 -5.18
N LEU A 277 -9.34 10.15 -4.44
CA LEU A 277 -9.56 10.48 -3.02
C LEU A 277 -8.29 10.16 -2.22
N PHE A 278 -7.74 8.96 -2.38
CA PHE A 278 -6.47 8.57 -1.79
C PHE A 278 -5.36 9.58 -2.14
N PHE A 279 -5.16 9.89 -3.43
CA PHE A 279 -4.11 10.81 -3.86
C PHE A 279 -4.26 12.21 -3.23
N VAL A 280 -5.46 12.80 -3.23
CA VAL A 280 -5.70 14.13 -2.66
C VAL A 280 -5.28 14.20 -1.19
N PHE A 281 -5.57 13.16 -0.41
CA PHE A 281 -5.15 13.13 0.98
C PHE A 281 -3.63 13.05 1.14
N PHE A 282 -2.88 12.40 0.25
CA PHE A 282 -1.42 12.27 0.42
C PHE A 282 -0.59 13.33 -0.31
N ALA A 283 -1.08 13.87 -1.41
CA ALA A 283 -0.34 14.77 -2.29
C ALA A 283 0.00 16.11 -1.64
N PHE A 284 -0.92 16.71 -0.88
CA PHE A 284 -0.79 18.10 -0.43
C PHE A 284 -0.24 18.30 0.99
N GLY A 285 0.31 17.26 1.63
CA GLY A 285 0.86 17.45 2.99
C GLY A 285 2.21 18.16 2.98
N ALA A 286 2.49 18.93 4.04
CA ALA A 286 3.79 19.62 4.19
C ALA A 286 5.00 18.67 4.08
N ASP A 287 4.87 17.43 4.54
CA ASP A 287 5.90 16.39 4.37
C ASP A 287 6.04 15.95 2.90
N ALA A 288 4.92 15.80 2.18
CA ALA A 288 4.90 15.46 0.77
C ALA A 288 5.57 16.55 -0.08
N MET A 289 5.25 17.82 0.22
CA MET A 289 5.85 18.98 -0.45
C MET A 289 7.37 19.06 -0.23
N LYS A 290 7.86 18.72 0.96
CA LYS A 290 9.31 18.64 1.23
C LYS A 290 9.98 17.56 0.39
N GLU A 291 9.40 16.38 0.32
CA GLU A 291 9.93 15.28 -0.50
C GLU A 291 9.85 15.58 -2.00
N TYR A 292 8.78 16.24 -2.48
CA TYR A 292 8.71 16.74 -3.85
C TYR A 292 9.81 17.77 -4.13
N ALA A 293 10.08 18.69 -3.21
CA ALA A 293 11.17 19.65 -3.35
C ALA A 293 12.54 18.96 -3.43
N LEU A 294 12.76 17.91 -2.62
CA LEU A 294 13.97 17.10 -2.67
C LEU A 294 14.09 16.34 -4.00
N PHE A 295 13.00 15.74 -4.50
CA PHE A 295 12.97 15.06 -5.78
C PHE A 295 13.22 16.02 -6.95
N VAL A 296 12.58 17.19 -6.96
CA VAL A 296 12.80 18.22 -7.98
C VAL A 296 14.24 18.74 -7.93
N ALA A 297 14.81 18.95 -6.75
CA ALA A 297 16.21 19.34 -6.61
C ALA A 297 17.17 18.26 -7.12
N TRP A 298 16.88 16.98 -6.84
CA TRP A 298 17.62 15.85 -7.38
C TRP A 298 17.49 15.76 -8.90
N PHE A 299 16.28 15.90 -9.44
CA PHE A 299 16.02 15.84 -10.89
C PHE A 299 16.71 16.99 -11.62
N ARG A 300 16.65 18.22 -11.09
CA ARG A 300 17.37 19.37 -11.64
C ARG A 300 18.88 19.15 -11.65
N ARG A 301 19.42 18.53 -10.60
CA ARG A 301 20.85 18.26 -10.46
C ARG A 301 21.35 17.14 -11.36
N ASN A 302 20.62 16.03 -11.43
CA ASN A 302 21.09 14.79 -12.04
C ASN A 302 20.58 14.58 -13.47
N VAL A 303 19.43 15.14 -13.83
CA VAL A 303 18.85 14.98 -15.18
C VAL A 303 19.05 16.25 -16.00
N LEU A 304 18.72 17.42 -15.43
CA LEU A 304 18.88 18.70 -16.13
C LEU A 304 20.29 19.29 -16.00
N HIS A 305 21.19 18.65 -15.25
CA HIS A 305 22.56 19.09 -14.97
C HIS A 305 22.68 20.58 -14.57
N GLN A 306 21.64 21.14 -13.94
CA GLN A 306 21.68 22.52 -13.47
C GLN A 306 22.57 22.58 -12.22
N LYS A 307 23.78 23.13 -12.38
CA LYS A 307 24.62 23.53 -11.23
C LYS A 307 23.85 24.60 -10.46
N ARG A 308 23.73 24.41 -9.15
CA ARG A 308 23.28 25.47 -8.25
C ARG A 308 24.23 26.64 -8.45
N GLU A 309 23.76 27.78 -8.95
CA GLU A 309 24.46 29.04 -8.74
C GLU A 309 24.65 29.13 -7.23
N ALA A 310 25.91 29.09 -6.79
CA ALA A 310 26.22 29.42 -5.42
C ALA A 310 25.64 30.82 -5.22
N ALA A 311 24.56 30.92 -4.44
CA ALA A 311 24.08 32.19 -3.97
C ALA A 311 25.32 32.89 -3.39
N PHE A 312 25.73 34.00 -4.03
CA PHE A 312 26.81 34.83 -3.56
C PHE A 312 26.46 35.24 -2.12
N LEU A 313 26.99 34.50 -1.15
CA LEU A 313 27.14 35.03 0.19
C LEU A 313 28.09 36.22 0.02
N PRO A 314 27.70 37.44 0.43
CA PRO A 314 28.66 38.53 0.50
C PRO A 314 29.77 38.07 1.44
N CYS A 315 31.01 38.05 0.95
CA CYS A 315 32.17 37.85 1.80
C CYS A 315 32.06 38.80 3.01
N PRO A 316 32.20 38.32 4.26
CA PRO A 316 32.46 39.24 5.35
C PRO A 316 33.79 39.92 5.04
N LEU A 317 33.76 41.23 4.85
CA LEU A 317 34.93 42.09 4.75
C LEU A 317 35.88 41.75 5.90
N HIS A 318 37.02 41.15 5.55
CA HIS A 318 38.11 40.89 6.46
C HIS A 318 38.77 42.24 6.79
N GLY A 319 38.41 42.85 7.91
CA GLY A 319 39.18 43.94 8.50
C GLY A 319 40.54 43.41 8.97
N PRO A 320 41.63 44.19 8.88
CA PRO A 320 42.95 43.71 9.24
C PRO A 320 43.02 43.55 10.76
N THR A 321 43.01 42.31 11.24
CA THR A 321 43.27 42.02 12.66
C THR A 321 44.78 41.87 12.85
N ASN A 322 45.31 42.82 13.62
CA ASN A 322 46.69 42.86 14.07
C ASN A 322 47.10 41.54 14.74
N ILE A 323 48.19 40.96 14.26
CA ILE A 323 48.92 39.88 14.92
C ILE A 323 49.47 40.43 16.24
N ARG A 324 48.96 39.96 17.38
CA ARG A 324 49.66 40.12 18.67
C ARG A 324 49.51 38.90 19.58
N LYS A 325 50.63 38.18 19.68
CA LYS A 325 51.14 37.36 20.78
C LYS A 325 50.22 36.24 21.32
N ARG A 326 50.59 35.03 20.88
CA ARG A 326 50.38 33.73 21.54
C ARG A 326 50.79 33.82 23.02
N SER A 327 49.83 33.78 23.94
CA SER A 327 50.11 33.55 25.36
C SER A 327 50.27 32.04 25.58
N VAL A 328 51.46 31.68 26.04
CA VAL A 328 51.80 30.34 26.55
C VAL A 328 51.15 30.22 27.93
N ILE A 329 50.34 29.19 28.13
CA ILE A 329 49.81 28.83 29.46
C ILE A 329 50.87 27.91 30.11
N PRO A 330 51.50 28.29 31.24
CA PRO A 330 52.33 27.35 31.99
C PRO A 330 51.45 26.45 32.86
N VAL A 331 51.62 25.14 32.73
CA VAL A 331 51.08 24.16 33.67
C VAL A 331 52.01 24.13 34.89
N ILE A 332 51.52 24.62 36.02
CA ILE A 332 52.23 24.56 37.30
C ILE A 332 51.91 23.21 37.96
N LEU A 333 52.94 22.38 38.10
CA LEU A 333 52.95 21.20 38.97
C LEU A 333 53.27 21.67 40.40
N SER A 334 52.40 21.39 41.36
CA SER A 334 52.71 21.54 42.79
C SER A 334 52.73 20.18 43.48
N ASN A 335 53.95 19.73 43.80
CA ASN A 335 54.21 18.76 44.85
C ASN A 335 54.42 19.51 46.17
N SER A 336 53.80 19.05 47.26
CA SER A 336 54.39 19.15 48.60
C SER A 336 53.70 18.18 49.56
N GLN A 337 54.54 17.35 50.19
CA GLN A 337 54.29 16.53 51.36
C GLN A 337 53.95 17.41 52.58
N ASP A 338 53.14 16.92 53.52
CA ASP A 338 53.66 16.49 54.82
C ASP A 338 52.60 15.92 55.78
N SER A 339 52.96 14.75 56.33
CA SER A 339 52.75 14.15 57.67
C SER A 339 51.50 14.44 58.53
N ASN A 340 50.80 13.37 58.94
CA ASN A 340 50.71 12.89 60.35
C ASN A 340 49.93 11.54 60.47
N LEU A 341 50.39 10.69 61.39
CA LEU A 341 49.97 9.32 61.77
C LEU A 341 49.48 9.37 63.26
N PRO A 342 48.97 8.31 63.97
CA PRO A 342 48.35 7.00 63.62
C PRO A 342 46.99 6.68 64.31
N SER A 343 46.37 5.57 63.87
CA SER A 343 45.59 4.54 64.62
C SER A 343 44.32 4.98 65.39
N SER A 344 43.12 4.39 65.25
CA SER A 344 42.79 2.96 65.28
C SER A 344 41.26 2.74 65.09
N LEU A 345 40.88 1.50 64.72
CA LEU A 345 39.60 0.80 64.97
C LEU A 345 38.36 0.98 64.05
N ALA A 346 38.08 -0.15 63.38
CA ALA A 346 36.77 -0.76 63.02
C ALA A 346 35.95 -0.11 61.88
N GLU A 347 36.08 -0.59 60.64
CA GLU A 347 35.29 -1.69 60.03
C GLU A 347 33.77 -1.47 59.96
N HIS A 348 33.28 -1.10 58.76
CA HIS A 348 32.11 -1.78 58.18
C HIS A 348 32.26 -1.90 56.66
N LYS A 349 32.20 -3.14 56.21
CA LYS A 349 32.54 -3.67 54.89
C LYS A 349 31.25 -3.95 54.12
N ILE A 350 31.09 -3.45 52.89
CA ILE A 350 30.25 -4.10 51.88
C ILE A 350 31.06 -4.18 50.58
N ARG A 351 31.11 -5.41 50.08
CA ARG A 351 32.00 -5.96 49.05
C ARG A 351 31.22 -6.07 47.73
N TYR A 352 31.81 -5.61 46.63
CA TYR A 352 31.54 -6.13 45.28
C TYR A 352 32.71 -7.04 44.86
N PRO A 353 32.50 -8.09 44.04
CA PRO A 353 33.54 -9.06 43.70
C PRO A 353 34.45 -8.58 42.55
N ASP A 354 35.74 -8.84 42.72
CA ASP A 354 36.80 -8.67 41.71
C ASP A 354 36.92 -9.87 40.76
N SER A 355 37.58 -9.57 39.63
CA SER A 355 38.01 -10.40 38.49
C SER A 355 38.95 -11.58 38.86
N PRO A 356 39.48 -12.37 37.88
CA PRO A 356 40.79 -11.97 37.33
C PRO A 356 41.07 -12.38 35.86
N GLY A 357 42.01 -11.67 35.23
CA GLY A 357 42.62 -12.09 33.96
C GLY A 357 43.43 -10.99 33.27
N ALA A 358 44.58 -10.63 33.83
CA ALA A 358 45.53 -9.67 33.27
C ALA A 358 46.31 -10.23 32.06
N LEU A 359 46.68 -9.37 31.09
CA LEU A 359 48.08 -9.05 30.77
C LEU A 359 48.23 -8.03 29.62
N SER A 360 48.79 -6.86 30.01
CA SER A 360 49.81 -6.02 29.34
C SER A 360 49.70 -5.58 27.86
N LEU A 361 49.63 -4.24 27.71
CA LEU A 361 50.49 -3.33 26.90
C LEU A 361 50.64 -3.66 25.40
N THR A 362 50.44 -2.76 24.45
CA THR A 362 51.24 -1.54 24.28
C THR A 362 50.55 -0.61 23.26
N SER A 363 50.71 0.70 23.45
CA SER A 363 50.43 1.77 22.49
C SER A 363 51.05 1.52 21.11
N THR A 364 50.46 2.08 20.04
CA THR A 364 51.10 3.04 19.10
C THR A 364 50.18 3.31 17.90
N ILE A 365 49.88 4.60 17.65
CA ILE A 365 49.30 5.14 16.41
C ILE A 365 50.43 5.19 15.36
N PRO A 366 50.19 4.91 14.07
CA PRO A 366 50.31 6.02 13.10
C PRO A 366 49.29 6.01 11.96
N SER A 367 48.81 7.20 11.65
CA SER A 367 48.46 7.64 10.29
C SER A 367 49.73 7.67 9.44
N TYR A 368 49.69 7.25 8.16
CA TYR A 368 50.42 7.93 7.09
C TYR A 368 49.86 7.57 5.70
N TYR A 369 50.03 8.56 4.83
CA TYR A 369 49.68 8.72 3.42
C TYR A 369 50.50 7.84 2.45
N GLU A 370 50.07 7.88 1.17
CA GLU A 370 50.79 7.53 -0.08
C GLU A 370 50.98 6.04 -0.39
N ALA A 371 50.99 5.55 -1.63
CA ALA A 371 50.69 6.03 -2.99
C ALA A 371 50.96 4.82 -3.93
N LEU A 372 50.72 5.01 -5.23
CA LEU A 372 51.06 4.15 -6.39
C LEU A 372 49.92 3.23 -6.86
N VAL A 373 49.15 3.55 -7.91
CA VAL A 373 49.46 3.90 -9.32
C VAL A 373 49.84 2.68 -10.18
N SER A 374 48.88 2.36 -11.05
CA SER A 374 48.95 1.91 -12.45
C SER A 374 49.42 0.52 -12.88
N CYS A 375 48.61 0.04 -13.85
CA CYS A 375 48.97 -0.69 -15.07
C CYS A 375 49.42 -2.15 -14.89
N SER A 376 49.07 -3.10 -15.76
CA SER A 376 48.29 -3.11 -17.00
C SER A 376 48.15 -4.57 -17.45
N ALA A 377 47.02 -4.87 -18.12
CA ALA A 377 46.84 -5.78 -19.26
C ALA A 377 47.85 -6.93 -19.52
N LEU A 378 47.30 -8.14 -19.74
CA LEU A 378 47.46 -8.99 -20.95
C LEU A 378 46.91 -10.41 -20.66
N HIS A 379 45.81 -10.82 -21.30
CA HIS A 379 45.83 -11.62 -22.54
C HIS A 379 44.41 -12.11 -22.94
N GLU A 380 43.99 -11.69 -24.15
CA GLU A 380 43.08 -12.32 -25.11
C GLU A 380 43.58 -13.74 -25.52
N ALA A 381 42.85 -14.70 -26.11
CA ALA A 381 41.48 -14.93 -26.60
C ALA A 381 41.48 -16.41 -27.15
N PRO A 382 40.71 -16.81 -28.19
CA PRO A 382 39.25 -17.07 -28.31
C PRO A 382 38.94 -18.53 -28.76
N ILE A 383 37.65 -18.88 -28.97
CA ILE A 383 37.09 -19.57 -30.16
C ILE A 383 35.54 -19.59 -30.05
N SER A 384 34.87 -19.30 -31.16
CA SER A 384 33.42 -19.19 -31.41
C SER A 384 32.86 -20.45 -32.14
N PRO A 385 31.73 -20.42 -32.87
CA PRO A 385 30.35 -20.65 -32.42
C PRO A 385 29.66 -21.86 -33.11
N SER A 386 28.50 -22.32 -32.62
CA SER A 386 27.51 -23.03 -33.46
C SER A 386 26.08 -23.02 -32.88
N SER A 387 25.14 -22.63 -33.74
CA SER A 387 23.72 -23.00 -33.81
C SER A 387 23.53 -23.67 -35.20
N PRO A 388 22.44 -24.40 -35.58
CA PRO A 388 21.01 -24.19 -35.24
C PRO A 388 20.16 -25.47 -35.10
N THR A 389 18.89 -25.38 -34.63
CA THR A 389 17.72 -25.99 -35.34
C THR A 389 16.37 -25.69 -34.69
N THR A 390 15.41 -25.40 -35.56
CA THR A 390 13.98 -25.17 -35.40
C THR A 390 13.22 -26.49 -35.23
N SER A 391 12.18 -26.56 -34.38
CA SER A 391 11.04 -27.44 -34.63
C SER A 391 9.74 -26.88 -34.05
N VAL A 392 8.80 -26.66 -34.96
CA VAL A 392 7.41 -26.26 -34.73
C VAL A 392 6.60 -27.55 -34.60
N ILE A 393 5.81 -27.68 -33.53
CA ILE A 393 4.85 -28.78 -33.37
C ILE A 393 3.45 -28.18 -33.29
N THR A 394 2.70 -28.38 -34.37
CA THR A 394 1.28 -28.08 -34.54
C THR A 394 0.47 -29.31 -34.09
N ILE A 395 -0.52 -29.14 -33.20
CA ILE A 395 -1.49 -30.20 -32.84
C ILE A 395 -2.90 -29.70 -33.19
N PRO A 396 -3.80 -30.54 -33.76
CA PRO A 396 -5.01 -30.09 -34.44
C PRO A 396 -6.23 -29.92 -33.52
N ILE A 397 -7.11 -29.02 -33.95
CA ILE A 397 -8.48 -28.79 -33.46
C ILE A 397 -9.42 -29.91 -33.97
N PRO A 398 -10.30 -30.51 -33.14
CA PRO A 398 -11.48 -31.19 -33.63
C PRO A 398 -12.73 -30.30 -33.59
N ALA A 399 -13.56 -30.48 -34.61
CA ALA A 399 -14.72 -29.70 -34.99
C ALA A 399 -15.99 -29.98 -34.15
N ARG A 400 -16.93 -29.03 -34.28
CA ARG A 400 -18.34 -29.00 -33.85
C ARG A 400 -19.05 -30.34 -33.65
N LEU A 401 -19.81 -30.41 -32.56
CA LEU A 401 -21.11 -31.09 -32.52
C LEU A 401 -22.19 -30.08 -32.12
N HIS A 402 -23.11 -29.83 -33.05
CA HIS A 402 -24.41 -29.22 -32.80
C HIS A 402 -25.17 -30.16 -31.87
N ASP A 403 -25.59 -29.70 -30.70
CA ASP A 403 -26.71 -30.32 -30.00
C ASP A 403 -27.81 -29.28 -29.75
N SER A 404 -28.96 -29.60 -30.30
CA SER A 404 -30.19 -28.85 -30.30
C SER A 404 -31.03 -29.29 -29.12
N SER A 405 -30.95 -28.58 -28.00
CA SER A 405 -31.93 -28.70 -26.91
C SER A 405 -31.99 -27.40 -26.10
N ARG A 406 -32.79 -26.44 -26.59
CA ARG A 406 -33.24 -25.28 -25.81
C ARG A 406 -34.47 -25.67 -24.99
N PRO A 407 -34.43 -25.65 -23.65
CA PRO A 407 -35.62 -25.38 -22.86
C PRO A 407 -35.71 -23.88 -22.59
N ALA A 408 -36.91 -23.35 -22.82
CA ALA A 408 -37.50 -22.09 -22.36
C ALA A 408 -36.56 -20.99 -21.83
N SER A 409 -36.56 -19.87 -22.56
CA SER A 409 -36.11 -18.54 -22.14
C SER A 409 -36.49 -18.22 -20.69
N ARG A 410 -35.50 -18.30 -19.79
CA ARG A 410 -35.59 -17.70 -18.47
C ARG A 410 -35.50 -16.17 -18.62
N PRO A 411 -36.28 -15.39 -17.85
CA PRO A 411 -36.13 -13.93 -17.85
C PRO A 411 -34.68 -13.57 -17.49
N TYR A 412 -34.04 -12.84 -18.40
CA TYR A 412 -32.73 -12.25 -18.21
C TYR A 412 -32.82 -11.24 -17.06
N TYR A 413 -32.22 -11.54 -15.92
CA TYR A 413 -31.80 -10.50 -15.00
C TYR A 413 -30.30 -10.45 -15.07
N ALA A 414 -29.80 -9.38 -15.69
CA ALA A 414 -28.41 -9.00 -15.64
C ALA A 414 -28.00 -8.90 -14.17
N GLY A 415 -27.08 -9.77 -13.76
CA GLY A 415 -26.33 -9.56 -12.53
C GLY A 415 -25.68 -8.19 -12.64
N THR A 416 -25.91 -7.35 -11.64
CA THR A 416 -25.32 -6.03 -11.62
C THR A 416 -23.81 -6.21 -11.57
N VAL A 417 -23.17 -5.68 -12.58
CA VAL A 417 -21.75 -5.53 -12.75
C VAL A 417 -21.14 -4.80 -11.54
N GLN A 418 -20.35 -5.51 -10.71
CA GLN A 418 -19.83 -5.01 -9.44
C GLN A 418 -18.42 -4.46 -9.54
N ILE A 419 -18.21 -3.21 -9.13
CA ILE A 419 -16.91 -2.63 -8.72
C ILE A 419 -17.19 -1.60 -7.61
N VAL A 420 -16.49 -1.70 -6.48
CA VAL A 420 -16.31 -0.63 -5.47
C VAL A 420 -14.84 -0.22 -5.45
#